data_AF-A0A6V7KJ63-F1
#
_entry.id   AF-A0A6V7KJ63-F1
#
_cell.length_a   1.000
_cell.length_b   1.000
_cell.length_c   1.000
_cell.angle_alpha   90.00
_cell.angle_beta   90.00
_cell.angle_gamma   90.00
#
_symmetry.space_group_name_H-M   'P 1'
#
loop_
_entity.id
_entity.type
_entity.pdbx_description
1 polymer ?
#
loop_
_entity_poly.entity_id
_entity_poly.type
_entity_poly.pdbx_seq_one_letter_code
_entity_poly.pdbx_strand_id
1 'polypeptide(L)'
;CPPCPGPVKLYKEIGCQPVFKNPGDCCPMKWNCDHMKSRSKDKCYAYGTEYNVNDNLKDEDKGCRQSCKCLKMDEEMPATWACVQIGRISAPLAAGCYRPRNATMCFPGPEVCPGESEEIAKCEVDGTTYEDGMSFESAAHPHKTCWCGPGWRGEFEMPFCKDWIEHKCGFELDAGEMIRERCAPVWHMGQHPISACNREWRCGKDDDKITRKADKGEAPADMKCMLGKTVMQQDDDINLMDGDDCIKCRCDIPPVPTCMRLPKAACSGNLDDDSSEEKK
;
A
#
# COMPACT_ATOMS: atom_id res chain seq x y z
N CYS A 1 -13.91 -0.92 -16.50
CA CYS A 1 -13.99 -1.84 -15.35
C CYS A 1 -13.87 -1.04 -14.06
N PRO A 2 -14.67 -1.31 -13.03
CA PRO A 2 -14.47 -0.71 -11.71
C PRO A 2 -13.15 -1.20 -11.08
N PRO A 3 -12.57 -0.44 -10.12
CA PRO A 3 -11.40 -0.89 -9.36
C PRO A 3 -11.72 -2.14 -8.53
N CYS A 4 -10.81 -3.12 -8.55
CA CYS A 4 -11.01 -4.37 -7.81
C CYS A 4 -10.79 -4.19 -6.30
N PRO A 5 -11.65 -4.77 -5.45
CA PRO A 5 -11.40 -4.76 -4.01
C PRO A 5 -10.19 -5.64 -3.69
N GLY A 6 -9.72 -5.63 -2.44
CA GLY A 6 -8.58 -6.45 -2.05
C GLY A 6 -7.22 -5.73 -2.11
N PRO A 7 -6.18 -6.33 -1.51
CA PRO A 7 -4.82 -5.82 -1.51
C PRO A 7 -4.11 -6.11 -2.86
N VAL A 8 -4.71 -5.69 -3.98
CA VAL A 8 -4.24 -6.04 -5.34
C VAL A 8 -2.78 -5.67 -5.58
N LYS A 9 -2.36 -4.53 -5.05
CA LYS A 9 -0.97 -4.07 -5.21
C LYS A 9 0.03 -5.02 -4.58
N LEU A 10 -0.26 -5.50 -3.36
CA LEU A 10 0.55 -6.48 -2.66
C LEU A 10 0.70 -7.76 -3.51
N TYR A 11 -0.42 -8.31 -4.00
CA TYR A 11 -0.39 -9.55 -4.77
C TYR A 11 0.46 -9.46 -6.03
N LYS A 12 0.30 -8.38 -6.80
CA LYS A 12 1.11 -8.15 -8.00
C LYS A 12 2.59 -8.06 -7.65
N GLU A 13 2.93 -7.33 -6.59
CA GLU A 13 4.31 -7.07 -6.23
C GLU A 13 5.04 -8.33 -5.73
N ILE A 14 4.38 -9.18 -4.93
CA ILE A 14 4.99 -10.44 -4.45
C ILE A 14 4.92 -11.58 -5.48
N GLY A 15 4.39 -11.30 -6.68
CA GLY A 15 4.35 -12.23 -7.81
C GLY A 15 3.22 -13.26 -7.76
N CYS A 16 2.13 -13.00 -7.04
CA CYS A 16 0.95 -13.86 -7.11
C CYS A 16 0.25 -13.72 -8.47
N GLN A 17 -0.43 -14.79 -8.89
CA GLN A 17 -1.13 -14.81 -10.19
C GLN A 17 -2.64 -14.66 -10.00
N PRO A 18 -3.30 -13.78 -10.77
CA PRO A 18 -4.75 -13.63 -10.67
C PRO A 18 -5.46 -14.87 -11.24
N VAL A 19 -6.53 -15.31 -10.58
CA VAL A 19 -7.41 -16.38 -11.06
C VAL A 19 -8.79 -15.77 -11.26
N PHE A 20 -9.32 -15.86 -12.47
CA PHE A 20 -10.63 -15.30 -12.85
C PHE A 20 -11.68 -16.42 -12.92
N LYS A 21 -12.94 -16.07 -12.65
CA LYS A 21 -14.05 -17.01 -12.76
C LYS A 21 -14.40 -17.25 -14.22
N ASN A 22 -14.51 -16.16 -14.99
CA ASN A 22 -14.78 -16.20 -16.42
C ASN A 22 -13.75 -15.36 -17.21
N PRO A 23 -13.48 -15.72 -18.47
CA PRO A 23 -12.73 -14.85 -19.38
C PRO A 23 -13.43 -13.49 -19.54
N GLY A 24 -12.69 -12.39 -19.38
CA GLY A 24 -13.21 -11.03 -19.49
C GLY A 24 -13.74 -10.42 -18.19
N ASP A 25 -13.74 -11.16 -17.08
CA ASP A 25 -14.03 -10.59 -15.76
C ASP A 25 -13.01 -9.49 -15.43
N CYS A 26 -13.52 -8.35 -14.93
CA CYS A 26 -12.68 -7.22 -14.56
C CYS A 26 -11.75 -7.52 -13.39
N CYS A 27 -12.21 -8.37 -12.46
CA CYS A 27 -11.52 -8.67 -11.20
C CYS A 27 -11.35 -10.17 -11.01
N PRO A 28 -10.19 -10.61 -10.50
CA PRO A 28 -9.99 -12.01 -10.17
C PRO A 28 -10.90 -12.41 -9.02
N MET A 29 -11.35 -13.67 -9.04
CA MET A 29 -12.07 -14.25 -7.90
C MET A 29 -11.13 -14.55 -6.73
N LYS A 30 -9.84 -14.81 -7.01
CA LYS A 30 -8.77 -15.04 -6.02
C LYS A 30 -7.40 -14.82 -6.65
N TRP A 31 -6.36 -14.80 -5.82
CA TRP A 31 -4.98 -14.85 -6.27
C TRP A 31 -4.30 -16.16 -5.87
N ASN A 32 -3.55 -16.75 -6.80
CA ASN A 32 -2.67 -17.88 -6.52
C ASN A 32 -1.32 -17.35 -6.01
N CYS A 33 -1.06 -17.59 -4.72
CA CYS A 33 0.19 -17.27 -4.03
C CYS A 33 0.89 -18.53 -3.51
N ASP A 34 0.68 -19.70 -4.12
CA ASP A 34 1.21 -20.97 -3.61
C ASP A 34 2.74 -21.03 -3.63
N HIS A 35 3.39 -20.29 -4.53
CA HIS A 35 4.85 -20.15 -4.58
C HIS A 35 5.45 -19.60 -3.28
N MET A 36 4.65 -18.86 -2.49
CA MET A 36 5.06 -18.33 -1.19
C MET A 36 5.33 -19.46 -0.17
N LYS A 37 4.64 -20.60 -0.29
CA LYS A 37 4.73 -21.73 0.66
C LYS A 37 6.05 -22.48 0.55
N SER A 38 6.67 -22.48 -0.63
CA SER A 38 7.93 -23.19 -0.92
C SER A 38 9.17 -22.32 -0.73
N ARG A 39 9.03 -21.08 -0.27
CA ARG A 39 10.14 -20.16 -0.10
C ARG A 39 11.08 -20.61 1.02
N SER A 40 12.37 -20.68 0.70
CA SER A 40 13.41 -20.92 1.68
C SER A 40 13.49 -19.77 2.69
N LYS A 41 13.75 -20.10 3.96
CA LYS A 41 14.11 -19.13 5.01
C LYS A 41 15.52 -18.56 4.82
N ASP A 42 16.35 -19.16 3.97
CA ASP A 42 17.75 -18.77 3.76
C ASP A 42 17.94 -17.80 2.59
N LYS A 43 16.85 -17.23 2.10
CA LYS A 43 16.84 -16.35 0.94
C LYS A 43 15.93 -15.16 1.16
N CYS A 44 16.29 -14.05 0.55
CA CYS A 44 15.43 -12.87 0.49
C CYS A 44 14.60 -12.90 -0.79
N TYR A 45 13.45 -12.25 -0.75
CA TYR A 45 12.56 -12.11 -1.89
C TYR A 45 12.22 -10.64 -2.06
N ALA A 46 12.18 -10.17 -3.29
CA ALA A 46 11.72 -8.83 -3.61
C ALA A 46 11.16 -8.81 -5.02
N TYR A 47 9.96 -8.25 -5.18
CA TYR A 47 9.34 -8.02 -6.49
C TYR A 47 9.20 -9.31 -7.31
N GLY A 48 8.87 -10.42 -6.63
CA GLY A 48 8.78 -11.75 -7.25
C GLY A 48 10.11 -12.40 -7.61
N THR A 49 11.25 -11.79 -7.27
CA THR A 49 12.60 -12.32 -7.51
C THR A 49 13.21 -12.88 -6.22
N GLU A 50 13.96 -13.98 -6.34
CA GLU A 50 14.71 -14.61 -5.25
C GLU A 50 16.17 -14.12 -5.23
N TYR A 51 16.72 -13.93 -4.02
CA TYR A 51 18.08 -13.44 -3.79
C TYR A 51 18.78 -14.28 -2.71
N ASN A 52 20.07 -14.57 -2.91
CA ASN A 52 20.89 -15.26 -1.92
C ASN A 52 21.34 -14.29 -0.82
N VAL A 53 21.74 -14.85 0.33
CA VAL A 53 22.39 -14.07 1.38
C VAL A 53 23.64 -13.38 0.82
N ASN A 54 23.79 -12.10 1.14
CA ASN A 54 24.78 -11.15 0.65
C ASN A 54 24.52 -10.55 -0.74
N ASP A 55 23.48 -10.98 -1.47
CA ASP A 55 23.11 -10.32 -2.71
C ASP A 55 22.63 -8.89 -2.45
N ASN A 56 22.94 -8.00 -3.40
CA ASN A 56 22.38 -6.65 -3.43
C ASN A 56 21.08 -6.66 -4.23
N LEU A 57 20.12 -5.83 -3.80
CA LEU A 57 18.94 -5.56 -4.61
C LEU A 57 19.36 -4.92 -5.94
N LYS A 58 18.69 -5.30 -7.03
CA LYS A 58 18.90 -4.68 -8.36
C LYS A 58 18.74 -3.16 -8.28
N ASP A 59 19.56 -2.42 -9.01
CA ASP A 59 19.56 -0.96 -8.96
C ASP A 59 18.21 -0.35 -9.33
N GLU A 60 17.53 -0.91 -10.34
CA GLU A 60 16.18 -0.51 -10.78
C GLU A 60 15.08 -0.70 -9.70
N ASP A 61 15.33 -1.57 -8.73
CA ASP A 61 14.39 -1.96 -7.67
C ASP A 61 14.62 -1.22 -6.35
N LYS A 62 15.74 -0.49 -6.23
CA LYS A 62 16.08 0.28 -5.02
C LYS A 62 15.08 1.39 -4.73
N GLY A 63 14.49 1.98 -5.77
CA GLY A 63 13.63 3.14 -5.65
C GLY A 63 14.34 4.27 -4.90
N CYS A 64 13.87 4.60 -3.70
CA CYS A 64 14.44 5.66 -2.85
C CYS A 64 15.42 5.18 -1.77
N ARG A 65 15.79 3.90 -1.81
CA ARG A 65 16.76 3.30 -0.89
C ARG A 65 18.16 3.47 -1.47
N GLN A 66 19.14 3.87 -0.66
CA GLN A 66 20.53 4.02 -1.14
C GLN A 66 21.14 2.66 -1.48
N SER A 67 20.91 1.69 -0.60
CA SER A 67 21.37 0.33 -0.75
C SER A 67 20.40 -0.61 -0.04
N CYS A 68 20.33 -1.84 -0.52
CA CYS A 68 19.61 -2.94 0.10
C CYS A 68 20.43 -4.20 -0.10
N LYS A 69 20.69 -4.91 1.00
CA LYS A 69 21.44 -6.16 1.00
C LYS A 69 20.63 -7.24 1.70
N CYS A 70 20.58 -8.43 1.10
CA CYS A 70 19.98 -9.59 1.74
C CYS A 70 20.93 -10.09 2.84
N LEU A 71 20.47 -10.13 4.08
CA LEU A 71 21.24 -10.55 5.24
C LEU A 71 20.53 -11.69 5.97
N LYS A 72 21.32 -12.58 6.55
CA LYS A 72 20.87 -13.57 7.53
C LYS A 72 21.73 -13.39 8.77
N MET A 73 21.11 -12.98 9.89
CA MET A 73 21.85 -12.60 11.10
C MET A 73 22.23 -13.82 11.95
N ASP A 74 21.36 -14.82 12.01
CA ASP A 74 21.58 -16.09 12.70
C ASP A 74 20.89 -17.24 11.94
N GLU A 75 21.18 -18.49 12.30
CA GLU A 75 20.68 -19.66 11.58
C GLU A 75 19.16 -19.89 11.75
N GLU A 76 18.58 -19.47 12.87
CA GLU A 76 17.17 -19.69 13.24
C GLU A 76 16.24 -18.65 12.59
N MET A 77 16.75 -17.43 12.40
CA MET A 77 16.07 -16.30 11.83
C MET A 77 16.08 -16.37 10.31
N PRO A 78 14.94 -16.08 9.66
CA PRO A 78 14.91 -15.99 8.21
C PRO A 78 15.78 -14.85 7.68
N ALA A 79 16.33 -15.04 6.49
CA ALA A 79 16.98 -13.97 5.75
C ALA A 79 16.00 -12.82 5.49
N THR A 80 16.51 -11.60 5.63
CA THR A 80 15.75 -10.36 5.52
C THR A 80 16.54 -9.29 4.77
N TRP A 81 15.84 -8.30 4.24
CA TRP A 81 16.48 -7.16 3.61
C TRP A 81 16.94 -6.15 4.67
N ALA A 82 18.20 -5.77 4.60
CA ALA A 82 18.71 -4.59 5.30
C ALA A 82 18.89 -3.46 4.29
N CYS A 83 18.02 -2.46 4.37
CA CYS A 83 18.00 -1.32 3.45
C CYS A 83 18.36 -0.02 4.16
N VAL A 84 19.21 0.79 3.54
CA VAL A 84 19.53 2.14 4.00
C VAL A 84 18.54 3.11 3.35
N GLN A 85 17.70 3.73 4.17
CA GLN A 85 16.84 4.84 3.75
C GLN A 85 17.49 6.16 4.15
N ILE A 86 17.46 7.13 3.24
CA ILE A 86 17.81 8.52 3.59
C ILE A 86 16.65 9.07 4.41
N GLY A 87 16.92 9.38 5.68
CA GLY A 87 15.95 10.05 6.52
C GLY A 87 15.61 11.44 5.97
N ARG A 88 14.34 11.83 6.02
CA ARG A 88 13.91 13.19 5.71
C ARG A 88 14.27 14.09 6.89
N ILE A 89 15.20 15.01 6.71
CA ILE A 89 15.34 16.15 7.64
C ILE A 89 14.28 17.18 7.26
N SER A 90 13.23 17.29 8.06
CA SER A 90 12.21 18.32 7.88
C SER A 90 12.66 19.61 8.55
N ALA A 91 13.50 20.38 7.88
CA ALA A 91 13.78 21.76 8.28
C ALA A 91 12.60 22.66 7.91
N PRO A 92 12.20 23.62 8.77
CA PRO A 92 11.30 24.71 8.38
C PRO A 92 11.80 25.37 7.10
N LEU A 93 10.87 25.80 6.24
CA LEU A 93 11.20 26.53 5.02
C LEU A 93 11.20 28.02 5.36
N ALA A 94 12.23 28.76 4.96
CA ALA A 94 12.20 30.22 5.09
C ALA A 94 11.07 30.82 4.23
N ALA A 95 10.51 31.95 4.69
CA ALA A 95 9.42 32.61 3.99
C ALA A 95 9.86 33.05 2.59
N GLY A 96 9.04 32.75 1.57
CA GLY A 96 9.35 33.06 0.16
C GLY A 96 10.32 32.09 -0.52
N CYS A 97 10.86 31.09 0.20
CA CYS A 97 11.71 30.06 -0.37
C CYS A 97 10.89 28.81 -0.72
N TYR A 98 11.44 27.96 -1.58
CA TYR A 98 10.84 26.68 -1.97
C TYR A 98 11.89 25.58 -2.03
N ARG A 99 11.45 24.33 -2.19
CA ARG A 99 12.35 23.18 -2.40
C ARG A 99 11.95 22.49 -3.70
N PRO A 100 12.73 22.64 -4.78
CA PRO A 100 12.42 22.05 -6.06
C PRO A 100 12.15 20.55 -5.91
N ARG A 101 11.14 20.05 -6.63
CA ARG A 101 10.80 18.64 -6.60
C ARG A 101 10.15 18.21 -7.91
N ASN A 102 10.44 16.99 -8.31
CA ASN A 102 9.78 16.33 -9.43
C ASN A 102 9.57 14.83 -9.14
N ALA A 103 8.92 14.11 -10.05
CA ALA A 103 8.57 12.69 -9.90
C ALA A 103 9.76 11.72 -9.93
N THR A 104 10.91 12.15 -10.44
CA THR A 104 12.16 11.36 -10.40
C THR A 104 12.84 11.42 -9.04
N MET A 105 12.53 12.43 -8.23
CA MET A 105 13.20 12.70 -6.97
C MET A 105 12.52 12.00 -5.80
N CYS A 106 13.33 11.36 -4.97
CA CYS A 106 12.87 10.74 -3.73
C CYS A 106 12.56 11.75 -2.63
N PHE A 107 13.34 12.82 -2.59
CA PHE A 107 13.22 13.90 -1.61
C PHE A 107 13.21 15.24 -2.35
N PRO A 108 12.59 16.28 -1.78
CA PRO A 108 12.78 17.63 -2.27
C PRO A 108 14.28 17.99 -2.33
N GLY A 109 14.65 18.83 -3.28
CA GLY A 109 15.98 19.38 -3.39
C GLY A 109 16.34 20.34 -2.24
N PRO A 110 17.54 20.95 -2.30
CA PRO A 110 17.92 21.98 -1.36
C PRO A 110 16.95 23.17 -1.42
N GLU A 111 16.87 23.92 -0.33
CA GLU A 111 16.08 25.15 -0.27
C GLU A 111 16.63 26.19 -1.24
N VAL A 112 15.73 26.81 -2.01
CA VAL A 112 16.01 27.89 -2.95
C VAL A 112 15.19 29.09 -2.54
N CYS A 113 15.89 30.20 -2.28
CA CYS A 113 15.28 31.48 -1.96
C CYS A 113 15.54 32.43 -3.13
N PRO A 114 14.54 32.66 -4.00
CA PRO A 114 14.71 33.54 -5.15
C PRO A 114 15.00 34.97 -4.70
N GLY A 115 15.83 35.67 -5.48
CA GLY A 115 16.00 37.12 -5.32
C GLY A 115 14.72 37.90 -5.71
N GLU A 116 14.66 39.19 -5.39
CA GLU A 116 13.47 40.04 -5.68
C GLU A 116 13.06 40.06 -7.17
N SER A 117 13.97 39.73 -8.09
CA SER A 117 13.72 39.70 -9.54
C SER A 117 13.66 38.29 -10.15
N GLU A 118 13.72 37.23 -9.34
CA GLU A 118 13.65 35.85 -9.84
C GLU A 118 12.22 35.31 -9.73
N GLU A 119 11.65 34.91 -10.86
CA GLU A 119 10.32 34.30 -10.89
C GLU A 119 10.37 32.82 -10.50
N ILE A 120 9.53 32.44 -9.53
CA ILE A 120 9.27 31.05 -9.19
C ILE A 120 8.40 30.44 -10.28
N ALA A 121 8.73 29.23 -10.74
CA ALA A 121 7.89 28.52 -11.70
C ALA A 121 6.48 28.30 -11.14
N LYS A 122 5.46 28.55 -11.98
CA LYS A 122 4.05 28.40 -11.63
C LYS A 122 3.37 27.43 -12.60
N CYS A 123 2.49 26.60 -12.06
CA CYS A 123 1.71 25.63 -12.81
C CYS A 123 0.22 25.87 -12.52
N GLU A 124 -0.58 26.06 -13.56
CA GLU A 124 -2.04 26.11 -13.42
C GLU A 124 -2.63 24.74 -13.74
N VAL A 125 -3.34 24.17 -12.76
CA VAL A 125 -3.99 22.86 -12.89
C VAL A 125 -5.35 22.93 -12.22
N ASP A 126 -6.40 22.56 -12.96
CA ASP A 126 -7.79 22.55 -12.47
C ASP A 126 -8.21 23.88 -11.81
N GLY A 127 -7.72 25.01 -12.34
CA GLY A 127 -8.00 26.36 -11.83
C GLY A 127 -7.23 26.75 -10.56
N THR A 128 -6.30 25.91 -10.10
CA THR A 128 -5.41 26.20 -8.96
C THR A 128 -3.99 26.45 -9.46
N THR A 129 -3.33 27.48 -8.91
CA THR A 129 -1.92 27.78 -9.19
C THR A 129 -1.03 27.14 -8.13
N TYR A 130 -0.05 26.36 -8.59
CA TYR A 130 0.98 25.72 -7.78
C TYR A 130 2.34 26.35 -8.06
N GLU A 131 3.18 26.46 -7.04
CA GLU A 131 4.56 26.93 -7.16
C GLU A 131 5.54 25.75 -7.24
N ASP A 132 6.76 26.02 -7.70
CA ASP A 132 7.80 25.00 -7.85
C ASP A 132 7.99 24.15 -6.57
N GLY A 133 7.99 22.83 -6.76
CA GLY A 133 8.12 21.83 -5.72
C GLY A 133 6.82 21.49 -4.99
N MET A 134 5.76 22.28 -5.16
CA MET A 134 4.43 21.94 -4.64
C MET A 134 3.87 20.71 -5.38
N SER A 135 3.33 19.78 -4.60
CA SER A 135 2.65 18.60 -5.15
C SER A 135 1.17 18.87 -5.37
N PHE A 136 0.61 18.23 -6.38
CA PHE A 136 -0.83 18.25 -6.65
C PHE A 136 -1.31 16.91 -7.22
N GLU A 137 -2.62 16.72 -7.18
CA GLU A 137 -3.34 15.59 -7.78
C GLU A 137 -4.48 16.18 -8.62
N SER A 138 -4.74 15.60 -9.78
CA SER A 138 -5.86 16.02 -10.65
C SER A 138 -6.94 14.96 -10.67
N ALA A 139 -8.21 15.39 -10.63
CA ALA A 139 -9.35 14.50 -10.72
C ALA A 139 -9.40 13.72 -12.04
N ALA A 140 -8.84 14.28 -13.13
CA ALA A 140 -8.76 13.62 -14.44
C ALA A 140 -7.73 12.46 -14.46
N HIS A 141 -6.76 12.48 -13.55
CA HIS A 141 -5.67 11.51 -13.47
C HIS A 141 -5.58 10.91 -12.07
N PRO A 142 -6.58 10.10 -11.66
CA PRO A 142 -6.59 9.49 -10.35
C PRO A 142 -5.34 8.61 -10.17
N HIS A 143 -4.84 8.54 -8.94
CA HIS A 143 -3.63 7.79 -8.56
C HIS A 143 -2.29 8.34 -9.08
N LYS A 144 -2.28 9.49 -9.74
CA LYS A 144 -1.04 10.22 -10.02
C LYS A 144 -0.84 11.35 -9.03
N THR A 145 0.39 11.47 -8.53
CA THR A 145 0.83 12.71 -7.89
C THR A 145 1.83 13.38 -8.81
N CYS A 146 1.65 14.69 -8.98
CA CYS A 146 2.50 15.54 -9.78
C CYS A 146 3.18 16.57 -8.90
N TRP A 147 4.27 17.13 -9.39
CA TRP A 147 4.96 18.25 -8.78
C TRP A 147 5.12 19.36 -9.81
N CYS A 148 4.78 20.57 -9.40
CA CYS A 148 5.01 21.74 -10.22
C CYS A 148 6.51 22.01 -10.30
N GLY A 149 6.98 22.44 -11.46
CA GLY A 149 8.37 22.81 -11.67
C GLY A 149 8.59 23.46 -13.02
N PRO A 150 9.83 23.89 -13.30
CA PRO A 150 10.17 24.58 -14.54
C PRO A 150 9.91 23.69 -15.76
N GLY A 151 9.24 24.25 -16.77
CA GLY A 151 8.92 23.53 -18.00
C GLY A 151 7.64 22.69 -17.97
N TRP A 152 6.82 22.79 -16.93
CA TRP A 152 5.47 22.23 -16.93
C TRP A 152 4.63 22.78 -18.09
N ARG A 153 4.00 21.89 -18.86
CA ARG A 153 3.16 22.23 -20.04
C ARG A 153 1.72 21.74 -19.94
N GLY A 154 1.30 21.30 -18.75
CA GLY A 154 -0.02 20.69 -18.55
C GLY A 154 -0.09 19.20 -18.87
N GLU A 155 1.06 18.52 -18.96
CA GLU A 155 1.13 17.10 -19.32
C GLU A 155 1.39 16.22 -18.09
N PHE A 156 0.55 15.19 -17.89
CA PHE A 156 0.56 14.34 -16.69
C PHE A 156 1.52 13.15 -16.79
N GLU A 157 2.77 13.44 -17.15
CA GLU A 157 3.82 12.45 -17.39
C GLU A 157 5.15 12.78 -16.68
N MET A 158 6.11 11.87 -16.79
CA MET A 158 7.47 12.09 -16.30
C MET A 158 8.12 13.27 -17.05
N PRO A 159 8.90 14.13 -16.39
CA PRO A 159 9.43 13.99 -15.03
C PRO A 159 8.54 14.61 -13.93
N PHE A 160 7.36 15.15 -14.27
CA PHE A 160 6.54 15.92 -13.32
C PHE A 160 5.56 15.05 -12.53
N CYS A 161 5.02 14.02 -13.15
CA CYS A 161 4.00 13.16 -12.57
C CYS A 161 4.46 11.72 -12.43
N LYS A 162 4.10 11.09 -11.31
CA LYS A 162 4.33 9.67 -11.05
C LYS A 162 3.01 8.95 -10.90
N ASP A 163 2.88 7.82 -11.58
CA ASP A 163 1.77 6.90 -11.34
C ASP A 163 2.06 6.01 -10.12
N TRP A 164 1.21 6.10 -9.10
CA TRP A 164 1.37 5.30 -7.91
C TRP A 164 0.90 3.86 -8.10
N ILE A 165 0.13 3.52 -9.12
CA ILE A 165 -0.21 2.12 -9.43
C ILE A 165 1.05 1.35 -9.82
N GLU A 166 1.91 1.96 -10.64
CA GLU A 166 3.16 1.35 -11.12
C GLU A 166 4.30 1.43 -10.09
N HIS A 167 4.17 2.32 -9.11
CA HIS A 167 5.17 2.47 -8.07
C HIS A 167 5.30 1.20 -7.20
N LYS A 168 6.49 0.61 -7.19
CA LYS A 168 6.89 -0.46 -6.29
C LYS A 168 6.97 0.01 -4.83
N CYS A 169 6.17 -0.58 -3.95
CA CYS A 169 6.13 -0.27 -2.53
C CYS A 169 7.33 -0.84 -1.77
N GLY A 170 7.82 -2.00 -2.19
CA GLY A 170 8.87 -2.74 -1.50
C GLY A 170 8.33 -3.50 -0.29
N PHE A 171 7.14 -4.11 -0.40
CA PHE A 171 6.50 -4.80 0.72
C PHE A 171 7.40 -5.87 1.34
N GLU A 172 8.12 -6.63 0.51
CA GLU A 172 9.05 -7.66 1.00
C GLU A 172 10.37 -7.07 1.53
N LEU A 173 10.74 -5.87 1.09
CA LEU A 173 11.91 -5.16 1.58
C LEU A 173 11.70 -4.66 3.01
N ASP A 174 10.51 -4.14 3.29
CA ASP A 174 10.20 -3.48 4.57
C ASP A 174 9.45 -4.41 5.54
N ALA A 175 8.74 -5.43 5.04
CA ALA A 175 7.82 -6.25 5.85
C ALA A 175 7.82 -7.74 5.46
N GLY A 176 8.96 -8.27 4.99
CA GLY A 176 9.08 -9.67 4.59
C GLY A 176 8.69 -10.69 5.68
N GLU A 177 8.97 -10.38 6.95
CA GLU A 177 8.54 -11.19 8.09
C GLU A 177 7.01 -11.20 8.26
N MET A 178 6.39 -10.02 8.25
CA MET A 178 4.93 -9.86 8.35
C MET A 178 4.21 -10.65 7.25
N ILE A 179 4.73 -10.62 6.02
CA ILE A 179 4.18 -11.39 4.89
C ILE A 179 4.30 -12.90 5.15
N ARG A 180 5.45 -13.37 5.66
CA ARG A 180 5.68 -14.78 6.00
C ARG A 180 4.73 -15.27 7.09
N GLU A 181 4.43 -14.42 8.06
CA GLU A 181 3.49 -14.69 9.14
C GLU A 181 2.02 -14.50 8.75
N ARG A 182 1.75 -14.18 7.48
CA ARG A 182 0.39 -13.94 6.94
C ARG A 182 -0.32 -12.80 7.66
N CYS A 183 0.42 -11.77 8.02
CA CYS A 183 -0.16 -10.51 8.46
C CYS A 183 -0.76 -9.78 7.25
N ALA A 184 -1.84 -9.03 7.49
CA ALA A 184 -2.54 -8.28 6.47
C ALA A 184 -2.07 -6.83 6.42
N PRO A 185 -1.91 -6.24 5.23
CA PRO A 185 -1.60 -4.82 5.08
C PRO A 185 -2.77 -3.93 5.54
N VAL A 186 -2.46 -2.84 6.23
CA VAL A 186 -3.43 -1.86 6.76
C VAL A 186 -3.26 -0.52 6.05
N TRP A 187 -4.33 -0.06 5.40
CA TRP A 187 -4.39 1.26 4.77
C TRP A 187 -5.16 2.26 5.64
N HIS A 188 -4.76 3.52 5.59
CA HIS A 188 -5.49 4.60 6.25
C HIS A 188 -6.61 5.14 5.37
N MET A 189 -7.54 5.90 5.96
CA MET A 189 -8.56 6.62 5.20
C MET A 189 -7.94 7.48 4.09
N GLY A 190 -8.55 7.44 2.91
CA GLY A 190 -8.05 8.11 1.70
C GLY A 190 -7.01 7.30 0.92
N GLN A 191 -6.43 6.23 1.48
CA GLN A 191 -5.53 5.34 0.75
C GLN A 191 -6.31 4.21 0.08
N HIS A 192 -6.03 3.97 -1.22
CA HIS A 192 -6.66 2.91 -1.98
C HIS A 192 -5.75 1.66 -2.07
N PRO A 193 -6.19 0.45 -1.65
CA PRO A 193 -5.37 -0.76 -1.65
C PRO A 193 -4.79 -1.22 -3.01
N ILE A 194 -5.35 -0.71 -4.10
CA ILE A 194 -4.86 -0.96 -5.47
C ILE A 194 -3.63 -0.11 -5.83
N SER A 195 -3.52 1.11 -5.31
CA SER A 195 -2.50 2.08 -5.74
C SER A 195 -1.57 2.52 -4.61
N ALA A 196 -2.05 2.56 -3.37
CA ALA A 196 -1.29 3.05 -2.23
C ALA A 196 -0.43 1.96 -1.59
N CYS A 197 0.73 2.35 -1.08
CA CYS A 197 1.57 1.52 -0.23
C CYS A 197 1.08 1.62 1.22
N ASN A 198 0.77 0.48 1.87
CA ASN A 198 0.51 0.47 3.30
C ASN A 198 1.81 0.72 4.09
N ARG A 199 1.67 1.26 5.31
CA ARG A 199 2.77 1.43 6.26
C ARG A 199 2.59 0.63 7.54
N GLU A 200 1.39 0.11 7.75
CA GLU A 200 1.02 -0.67 8.92
C GLU A 200 0.61 -2.08 8.47
N TRP A 201 0.84 -3.05 9.34
CA TRP A 201 0.49 -4.45 9.16
C TRP A 201 -0.25 -4.94 10.38
N ARG A 202 -1.27 -5.75 10.17
CA ARG A 202 -2.02 -6.41 11.23
C ARG A 202 -1.75 -7.91 11.17
N CYS A 203 -1.18 -8.46 12.22
CA CYS A 203 -1.05 -9.90 12.38
C CYS A 203 -2.27 -10.48 13.09
N GLY A 204 -2.52 -11.78 12.90
CA GLY A 204 -3.62 -12.46 13.59
C GLY A 204 -3.38 -12.54 15.09
N LYS A 205 -4.44 -12.39 15.87
CA LYS A 205 -4.45 -12.56 17.33
C LYS A 205 -5.36 -13.70 17.73
N ASP A 206 -5.06 -14.34 18.86
CA ASP A 206 -5.86 -15.47 19.36
C ASP A 206 -7.28 -15.06 19.76
N ASP A 207 -7.51 -13.79 20.08
CA ASP A 207 -8.80 -13.21 20.45
C ASP A 207 -9.55 -12.54 19.26
N ASP A 208 -9.05 -12.70 18.03
CA ASP A 208 -9.73 -12.20 16.83
C ASP A 208 -11.13 -12.85 16.68
N LYS A 209 -12.16 -12.00 16.67
CA LYS A 209 -13.56 -12.42 16.47
C LYS A 209 -13.99 -12.18 15.02
N ILE A 210 -14.39 -13.26 14.35
CA ILE A 210 -14.94 -13.20 13.00
C ILE A 210 -16.44 -12.86 13.08
N THR A 211 -16.84 -11.80 12.39
CA THR A 211 -18.23 -11.49 12.10
C THR A 211 -18.57 -12.06 10.72
N ARG A 212 -19.34 -13.15 10.70
CA ARG A 212 -19.81 -13.76 9.45
C ARG A 212 -21.06 -13.04 8.94
N LYS A 213 -21.07 -12.71 7.65
CA LYS A 213 -22.34 -12.35 6.98
C LYS A 213 -23.08 -13.64 6.63
N ALA A 214 -24.42 -13.58 6.67
CA ALA A 214 -25.33 -14.74 6.57
C ALA A 214 -24.87 -15.83 5.59
N ASP A 215 -25.02 -17.10 6.01
CA ASP A 215 -24.50 -18.30 5.33
C ASP A 215 -24.77 -18.28 3.82
N LYS A 216 -23.72 -18.03 3.02
CA LYS A 216 -23.73 -18.22 1.57
C LYS A 216 -23.40 -19.67 1.16
N GLY A 217 -23.53 -20.62 2.09
CA GLY A 217 -23.04 -21.99 1.92
C GLY A 217 -21.52 -22.09 2.06
N GLU A 218 -21.00 -23.29 2.24
CA GLU A 218 -19.57 -23.51 2.46
C GLU A 218 -18.77 -23.15 1.20
N ALA A 219 -18.02 -22.05 1.26
CA ALA A 219 -17.16 -21.63 0.16
C ALA A 219 -16.06 -22.69 -0.09
N PRO A 220 -15.65 -22.92 -1.36
CA PRO A 220 -14.52 -23.77 -1.69
C PRO A 220 -13.29 -23.46 -0.83
N ALA A 221 -12.49 -24.48 -0.49
CA ALA A 221 -11.34 -24.33 0.42
C ALA A 221 -10.30 -23.29 -0.05
N ASP A 222 -10.25 -23.03 -1.35
CA ASP A 222 -9.39 -22.08 -2.04
C ASP A 222 -9.96 -20.64 -2.13
N MET A 223 -11.12 -20.39 -1.54
CA MET A 223 -11.80 -19.08 -1.46
C MET A 223 -11.80 -18.50 -0.05
N LYS A 224 -10.66 -18.60 0.63
CA LYS A 224 -10.52 -18.19 2.03
C LYS A 224 -9.32 -17.28 2.20
N CYS A 225 -9.48 -16.23 3.01
CA CYS A 225 -8.36 -15.40 3.42
C CYS A 225 -7.74 -15.94 4.71
N MET A 226 -6.44 -15.72 4.88
CA MET A 226 -5.69 -16.09 6.06
C MET A 226 -5.16 -14.82 6.74
N LEU A 227 -5.41 -14.70 8.04
CA LEU A 227 -4.79 -13.71 8.91
C LEU A 227 -4.05 -14.47 10.02
N GLY A 228 -2.75 -14.66 9.87
CA GLY A 228 -1.99 -15.61 10.69
C GLY A 228 -2.56 -17.03 10.56
N LYS A 229 -3.10 -17.56 11.67
CA LYS A 229 -3.78 -18.86 11.73
C LYS A 229 -5.30 -18.76 11.51
N THR A 230 -5.86 -17.56 11.58
CA THR A 230 -7.30 -17.32 11.45
C THR A 230 -7.72 -17.46 9.99
N VAL A 231 -8.74 -18.29 9.76
CA VAL A 231 -9.32 -18.55 8.43
C VAL A 231 -10.60 -17.75 8.29
N MET A 232 -10.66 -16.88 7.28
CA MET A 232 -11.82 -16.04 6.96
C MET A 232 -12.46 -16.53 5.66
N GLN A 233 -13.78 -16.69 5.65
CA GLN A 233 -14.54 -16.86 4.41
C GLN A 233 -14.62 -15.54 3.65
N GLN A 234 -14.94 -15.58 2.36
CA GLN A 234 -15.20 -14.37 1.60
C GLN A 234 -16.33 -13.55 2.26
N ASP A 235 -16.16 -12.23 2.28
CA ASP A 235 -17.02 -11.25 2.97
C ASP A 235 -16.99 -11.27 4.51
N ASP A 236 -16.24 -12.18 5.15
CA ASP A 236 -16.05 -12.15 6.61
C ASP A 236 -15.31 -10.87 7.02
N ASP A 237 -15.70 -10.33 8.17
CA ASP A 237 -15.11 -9.14 8.79
C ASP A 237 -14.43 -9.50 10.13
N ILE A 238 -13.30 -8.87 10.44
CA ILE A 238 -12.68 -8.83 11.77
C ILE A 238 -12.47 -7.37 12.14
N ASN A 239 -12.94 -6.95 13.32
CA ASN A 239 -12.74 -5.60 13.83
C ASN A 239 -11.88 -5.63 15.10
N LEU A 240 -10.88 -4.75 15.18
CA LEU A 240 -10.12 -4.49 16.40
C LEU A 240 -10.25 -3.03 16.77
N MET A 241 -10.63 -2.78 18.01
CA MET A 241 -10.68 -1.42 18.57
C MET A 241 -9.28 -1.04 19.05
N ASP A 242 -8.83 0.17 18.72
CA ASP A 242 -7.51 0.68 19.08
C ASP A 242 -7.60 2.17 19.44
N GLY A 243 -7.87 2.46 20.72
CA GLY A 243 -8.10 3.82 21.19
C GLY A 243 -9.34 4.48 20.57
N ASP A 244 -9.11 5.60 19.88
CA ASP A 244 -10.11 6.37 19.12
C ASP A 244 -10.24 5.92 17.66
N ASP A 245 -9.43 4.93 17.26
CA ASP A 245 -9.48 4.28 15.96
C ASP A 245 -9.90 2.81 16.10
N CYS A 246 -9.98 2.15 14.96
CA CYS A 246 -10.14 0.73 14.83
C CYS A 246 -9.48 0.24 13.53
N ILE A 247 -9.09 -1.03 13.52
CA ILE A 247 -8.65 -1.73 12.32
C ILE A 247 -9.74 -2.73 11.93
N LYS A 248 -10.36 -2.48 10.77
CA LYS A 248 -11.36 -3.35 10.16
C LYS A 248 -10.73 -4.12 9.01
N CYS A 249 -10.74 -5.43 9.09
CA CYS A 249 -10.25 -6.33 8.06
C CYS A 249 -11.40 -7.08 7.42
N ARG A 250 -11.43 -7.13 6.10
CA ARG A 250 -12.42 -7.88 5.32
C ARG A 250 -11.73 -8.84 4.37
N CYS A 251 -12.26 -10.05 4.25
CA CYS A 251 -11.85 -10.96 3.18
C CYS A 251 -12.57 -10.63 1.87
N ASP A 252 -12.08 -9.63 1.13
CA ASP A 252 -12.65 -9.27 -0.18
C ASP A 252 -12.23 -10.25 -1.29
N ILE A 253 -10.92 -10.37 -1.50
CA ILE A 253 -10.30 -11.25 -2.50
C ILE A 253 -9.14 -12.01 -1.85
N PRO A 254 -9.22 -13.34 -1.70
CA PRO A 254 -8.17 -14.20 -1.15
C PRO A 254 -6.81 -14.07 -1.85
N PRO A 255 -5.69 -14.40 -1.17
CA PRO A 255 -5.59 -15.10 0.12
C PRO A 255 -5.35 -14.25 1.38
N VAL A 256 -5.17 -12.93 1.28
CA VAL A 256 -4.92 -12.01 2.40
C VAL A 256 -6.09 -11.04 2.54
N PRO A 257 -6.63 -10.79 3.74
CA PRO A 257 -7.71 -9.82 3.90
C PRO A 257 -7.20 -8.39 3.67
N THR A 258 -8.11 -7.49 3.26
CA THR A 258 -7.84 -6.06 3.19
C THR A 258 -8.13 -5.45 4.55
N CYS A 259 -7.19 -4.72 5.14
CA CYS A 259 -7.44 -4.00 6.40
C CYS A 259 -7.43 -2.49 6.20
N MET A 260 -8.35 -1.80 6.85
CA MET A 260 -8.43 -0.34 6.89
C MET A 260 -8.37 0.13 8.33
N ARG A 261 -7.55 1.16 8.59
CA ARG A 261 -7.59 1.94 9.82
C ARG A 261 -8.64 3.04 9.67
N LEU A 262 -9.63 3.01 10.56
CA LEU A 262 -10.80 3.86 10.52
C LEU A 262 -11.01 4.53 11.88
N PRO A 263 -11.69 5.69 11.94
CA PRO A 263 -12.18 6.22 13.20
C PRO A 263 -13.12 5.22 13.88
N LYS A 264 -13.08 5.14 15.21
CA LYS A 264 -13.86 4.20 16.01
C LYS A 264 -15.35 4.12 15.63
N ALA A 265 -15.98 5.27 15.36
CA ALA A 265 -17.39 5.34 14.97
C ALA A 265 -17.72 4.54 13.71
N ALA A 266 -16.79 4.44 12.75
CA ALA A 266 -16.98 3.73 11.50
C ALA A 266 -16.89 2.20 11.64
N CYS A 267 -16.30 1.69 12.72
CA CYS A 267 -16.30 0.24 12.99
C CYS A 267 -17.51 -0.24 13.79
N SER A 268 -18.08 0.61 14.64
CA SER A 268 -19.20 0.26 15.51
C SER A 268 -20.57 0.25 14.80
N GLY A 269 -20.66 0.82 13.59
CA GLY A 269 -21.93 1.03 12.87
C GLY A 269 -22.60 -0.21 12.26
N ASN A 270 -22.53 -1.38 12.90
CA ASN A 270 -23.23 -2.60 12.46
C ASN A 270 -23.75 -3.45 13.64
N LEU A 271 -24.13 -2.82 14.75
CA LEU A 271 -24.74 -3.53 15.89
C LEU A 271 -26.16 -3.06 16.28
N ASP A 272 -26.77 -2.11 15.55
CA ASP A 272 -28.13 -1.62 15.88
C ASP A 272 -28.99 -1.41 14.62
N ASP A 273 -29.27 -2.48 13.88
CA ASP A 273 -30.35 -2.49 12.86
C ASP A 273 -31.29 -3.68 13.08
N ASP A 274 -31.50 -4.05 14.35
CA ASP A 274 -32.57 -4.95 14.77
C ASP A 274 -33.15 -4.49 16.12
N SER A 275 -33.87 -3.37 16.07
CA SER A 275 -34.95 -3.12 17.03
C SER A 275 -36.17 -2.66 16.26
N SER A 276 -36.90 -3.66 15.76
CA SER A 276 -38.36 -3.69 15.67
C SER A 276 -39.07 -2.38 16.04
N GLU A 277 -39.71 -1.78 15.04
CA GLU A 277 -40.88 -0.92 15.24
C GLU A 277 -41.97 -1.72 15.98
N GLU A 278 -41.99 -1.60 17.30
CA GLU A 278 -43.22 -1.71 18.08
C GLU A 278 -43.37 -0.44 18.89
N LYS A 279 -44.28 0.44 18.45
CA LYS A 279 -45.13 1.22 19.36
C LYS A 279 -46.40 1.68 18.63
N LYS A 280 -47.49 1.02 19.04
CA LYS A 280 -48.87 1.48 19.02
C LYS A 280 -49.02 2.90 19.58
#